data_AF-A0A379LJ36-F1
#
_entry.id   AF-A0A379LJ36-F1
#
_cell.length_a   1.000
_cell.length_b   1.000
_cell.length_c   1.000
_cell.angle_alpha   90.00
_cell.angle_beta   90.00
_cell.angle_gamma   90.00
#
_symmetry.space_group_name_H-M   'P 1'
#
loop_
_entity.id
_entity.type
_entity.pdbx_description
1 polymer ?
#
loop_
_entity_poly.entity_id
_entity_poly.type
_entity_poly.pdbx_seq_one_letter_code
_entity_poly.pdbx_strand_id
1 'polypeptide(L)'
;MSKQQDNLERKVSDAKQGAHNTLGKDLSGKSAVEVATTRSPKDMALWGLALASLIGATLVQYKLPGIWQPANDLWTRVGIIAALIVLAIICLALTNQGRSFKILLKDASIELRRVTWPSKNETIQYTWQSLLVIGIVAVIVWLLDNLFNWLVGIFIG
;
A
#
# COMPACT_ATOMS: atom_id res chain seq x y z
N MET A 1 -54.88 -10.32 -34.22
CA MET A 1 -54.00 -9.24 -33.69
C MET A 1 -53.24 -9.65 -32.43
N SER A 2 -53.82 -10.39 -31.49
CA SER A 2 -53.17 -10.81 -30.22
C SER A 2 -51.90 -11.66 -30.38
N LYS A 3 -51.91 -12.71 -31.21
CA LYS A 3 -50.76 -13.61 -31.41
C LYS A 3 -49.48 -12.90 -31.90
N GLN A 4 -49.63 -11.75 -32.56
CA GLN A 4 -48.52 -11.00 -33.10
C GLN A 4 -47.89 -10.11 -32.02
N GLN A 5 -48.68 -9.64 -31.06
CA GLN A 5 -48.17 -8.89 -29.90
C GLN A 5 -47.45 -9.82 -28.91
N ASP A 6 -47.98 -11.01 -28.63
CA ASP A 6 -47.31 -11.97 -27.74
C ASP A 6 -45.93 -12.42 -28.25
N ASN A 7 -45.77 -12.51 -29.58
CA ASN A 7 -44.49 -12.84 -30.22
C ASN A 7 -43.52 -11.66 -30.15
N LEU A 8 -44.02 -10.43 -30.26
CA LEU A 8 -43.21 -9.22 -30.09
C LEU A 8 -42.75 -9.08 -28.64
N GLU A 9 -43.60 -9.33 -27.65
CA GLU A 9 -43.22 -9.26 -26.24
C GLU A 9 -42.17 -10.31 -25.87
N ARG A 10 -42.29 -11.54 -26.36
CA ARG A 10 -41.26 -12.59 -26.18
C ARG A 10 -39.94 -12.22 -26.84
N LYS A 11 -39.95 -11.70 -28.06
CA LYS A 11 -38.73 -11.24 -28.74
C LYS A 11 -38.07 -10.07 -28.03
N VAL A 12 -38.87 -9.16 -27.47
CA VAL A 12 -38.37 -8.02 -26.68
C VAL A 12 -37.82 -8.51 -25.34
N SER A 13 -38.45 -9.48 -24.67
CA SER A 13 -37.93 -10.05 -23.42
C SER A 13 -36.62 -10.79 -23.64
N ASP A 14 -36.51 -11.59 -24.70
CA ASP A 14 -35.31 -12.36 -25.04
C ASP A 14 -34.16 -11.44 -25.47
N ALA A 15 -34.46 -10.38 -26.24
CA ALA A 15 -33.49 -9.35 -26.59
C ALA A 15 -33.04 -8.53 -25.37
N LYS A 16 -33.96 -8.21 -24.45
CA LYS A 16 -33.64 -7.48 -23.21
C LYS A 16 -32.81 -8.32 -22.24
N GLN A 17 -33.07 -9.63 -22.14
CA GLN A 17 -32.26 -10.57 -21.36
C GLN A 17 -30.88 -10.78 -21.98
N GLY A 18 -30.81 -10.95 -23.30
CA GLY A 18 -29.54 -11.03 -24.05
C GLY A 18 -28.69 -9.78 -23.86
N ALA A 19 -29.30 -8.59 -24.00
CA ALA A 19 -28.63 -7.31 -23.81
C ALA A 19 -28.19 -7.10 -22.35
N HIS A 20 -28.99 -7.46 -21.35
CA HIS A 20 -28.59 -7.31 -19.95
C HIS A 20 -27.40 -8.23 -19.60
N ASN A 21 -27.32 -9.42 -20.21
CA ASN A 21 -26.25 -10.39 -19.96
C ASN A 21 -24.96 -10.07 -20.76
N THR A 22 -25.06 -9.47 -21.94
CA THR A 22 -23.89 -9.06 -22.75
C THR A 22 -23.37 -7.67 -22.34
N LEU A 23 -24.26 -6.72 -22.05
CA LEU A 23 -23.89 -5.37 -21.63
C LEU A 23 -23.29 -5.35 -20.23
N GLY A 24 -23.75 -6.21 -19.32
CA GLY A 24 -23.11 -6.40 -18.01
C GLY A 24 -21.72 -7.02 -18.10
N LYS A 25 -21.47 -7.82 -19.14
CA LYS A 25 -20.19 -8.50 -19.38
C LYS A 25 -19.15 -7.59 -20.04
N ASP A 26 -19.59 -6.64 -20.88
CA ASP A 26 -18.73 -5.64 -21.53
C ASP A 26 -18.52 -4.36 -20.69
N LEU A 27 -19.51 -3.96 -19.88
CA LEU A 27 -19.33 -2.87 -18.88
C LEU A 27 -18.52 -3.34 -17.66
N SER A 28 -18.38 -4.66 -17.47
CA SER A 28 -17.36 -5.27 -16.63
C SER A 28 -16.01 -5.21 -17.35
N GLY A 29 -15.55 -3.99 -17.63
CA GLY A 29 -14.18 -3.76 -18.06
C GLY A 29 -13.26 -4.32 -17.00
N LYS A 30 -12.76 -5.54 -17.22
CA LYS A 30 -11.80 -6.29 -16.39
C LYS A 30 -11.56 -5.63 -15.04
N SER A 31 -12.48 -5.87 -14.10
CA SER A 31 -12.39 -5.27 -12.77
C SER A 31 -11.02 -5.60 -12.18
N ALA A 32 -10.38 -4.64 -11.50
CA ALA A 32 -9.08 -4.85 -10.86
C ALA A 32 -9.07 -6.11 -9.96
N VAL A 33 -10.24 -6.53 -9.47
CA VAL A 33 -10.45 -7.75 -8.68
C VAL A 33 -10.31 -9.02 -9.54
N GLU A 34 -10.81 -9.03 -10.78
CA GLU A 34 -10.71 -10.18 -11.70
C GLU A 34 -9.30 -10.33 -12.29
N VAL A 35 -8.63 -9.21 -12.56
CA VAL A 35 -7.23 -9.20 -12.99
C VAL A 35 -6.31 -9.67 -11.85
N ALA A 36 -6.61 -9.32 -10.60
CA ALA A 36 -5.88 -9.81 -9.43
C ALA A 36 -6.10 -11.32 -9.17
N THR A 37 -7.29 -11.86 -9.49
CA THR A 37 -7.60 -13.28 -9.25
C THR A 37 -7.02 -14.22 -10.32
N THR A 38 -6.63 -13.69 -11.48
CA THR A 38 -6.07 -14.49 -12.58
C THR A 38 -4.59 -14.77 -12.31
N ARG A 39 -4.28 -15.95 -11.75
CA ARG A 39 -2.92 -16.37 -11.41
C ARG A 39 -2.15 -16.77 -12.68
N SER A 40 -1.34 -15.86 -13.23
CA SER A 40 -0.46 -16.18 -14.36
C SER A 40 0.82 -16.89 -13.89
N PRO A 41 1.30 -17.94 -14.57
CA PRO A 41 2.58 -18.57 -14.23
C PRO A 41 3.76 -17.60 -14.36
N LYS A 42 3.64 -16.60 -15.24
CA LYS A 42 4.63 -15.53 -15.39
C LYS A 42 4.68 -14.61 -14.15
N ASP A 43 3.55 -14.37 -13.51
CA ASP A 43 3.47 -13.59 -12.28
C ASP A 43 4.14 -14.33 -11.12
N MET A 44 4.00 -15.65 -11.06
CA MET A 44 4.65 -16.47 -10.02
C MET A 44 6.18 -16.45 -10.14
N ALA A 45 6.70 -16.42 -11.37
CA ALA A 45 8.14 -16.24 -11.61
C ALA A 45 8.63 -14.84 -11.22
N LEU A 46 7.87 -13.79 -11.56
CA LEU A 46 8.21 -12.41 -11.18
C LEU A 46 8.17 -12.19 -9.65
N TRP A 47 7.22 -12.81 -8.96
CA TRP A 47 7.15 -12.82 -7.50
C TRP A 47 8.34 -13.54 -6.88
N GLY A 48 8.71 -14.72 -7.40
CA GLY A 48 9.89 -15.45 -6.94
C GLY A 48 11.17 -14.63 -7.11
N LEU A 49 11.31 -13.94 -8.24
CA LEU A 49 12.47 -13.10 -8.51
C LEU A 49 12.51 -11.84 -7.62
N ALA A 50 11.36 -11.23 -7.36
CA ALA A 50 11.26 -10.11 -6.42
C ALA A 50 11.64 -10.53 -4.98
N LEU A 51 11.16 -11.69 -4.53
CA LEU A 51 11.44 -12.21 -3.18
C LEU A 51 12.91 -12.61 -3.04
N ALA A 52 13.48 -13.25 -4.07
CA ALA A 52 14.91 -13.53 -4.13
C ALA A 52 15.75 -12.24 -4.09
N SER A 53 15.33 -11.18 -4.79
CA SER A 53 16.03 -9.90 -4.80
C SER A 53 16.00 -9.20 -3.43
N LEU A 54 14.87 -9.25 -2.71
CA LEU A 54 14.77 -8.70 -1.35
C LEU A 54 15.61 -9.48 -0.33
N ILE A 55 15.61 -10.81 -0.40
CA ILE A 55 16.51 -11.63 0.41
C ILE A 55 17.96 -11.27 0.09
N GLY A 56 18.30 -11.16 -1.20
CA GLY A 56 19.60 -10.69 -1.66
C GLY A 56 20.01 -9.35 -1.03
N ALA A 57 19.10 -8.38 -0.99
CA ALA A 57 19.36 -7.06 -0.40
C ALA A 57 19.71 -7.14 1.10
N THR A 58 19.03 -8.00 1.88
CA THR A 58 19.39 -8.21 3.30
C THR A 58 20.71 -8.94 3.48
N LEU A 59 21.03 -9.89 2.58
CA LEU A 59 22.25 -10.68 2.64
C LEU A 59 23.49 -9.86 2.23
N VAL A 60 23.32 -8.76 1.47
CA VAL A 60 24.41 -7.84 1.13
C VAL A 60 25.11 -7.35 2.39
N GLN A 61 24.38 -6.95 3.43
CA GLN A 61 24.99 -6.43 4.65
C GLN A 61 25.82 -7.50 5.39
N TYR A 62 25.41 -8.77 5.33
CA TYR A 62 26.05 -9.84 6.09
C TYR A 62 27.15 -10.59 5.32
N LYS A 63 27.00 -10.77 4.00
CA LYS A 63 27.87 -11.64 3.20
C LYS A 63 28.76 -10.92 2.20
N LEU A 64 28.38 -9.75 1.66
CA LEU A 64 29.21 -9.07 0.64
C LEU A 64 30.61 -8.66 1.14
N PRO A 65 30.81 -8.19 2.38
CA PRO A 65 32.13 -7.73 2.85
C PRO A 65 33.20 -8.83 2.85
N GLY A 66 32.79 -10.10 2.97
CA GLY A 66 33.68 -11.25 2.99
C GLY A 66 34.00 -11.84 1.61
N ILE A 67 33.22 -11.51 0.57
CA ILE A 67 33.34 -12.11 -0.78
C ILE A 67 33.93 -11.09 -1.78
N TRP A 68 33.65 -9.80 -1.61
CA TRP A 68 34.09 -8.73 -2.52
C TRP A 68 34.71 -7.57 -1.74
N GLN A 69 36.03 -7.38 -1.85
CA GLN A 69 36.74 -6.28 -1.15
C GLN A 69 36.26 -4.87 -1.53
N PRO A 70 35.90 -4.54 -2.78
CA PRO A 70 35.33 -3.23 -3.12
C PRO A 70 33.97 -2.96 -2.48
N ALA A 71 33.27 -4.02 -2.05
CA ALA A 71 32.02 -3.90 -1.31
C ALA A 71 32.26 -3.55 0.17
N ASN A 72 33.49 -3.31 0.62
CA ASN A 72 33.72 -2.80 1.97
C ASN A 72 33.38 -1.31 2.12
N ASP A 73 33.41 -0.57 1.01
CA ASP A 73 32.98 0.83 0.98
C ASP A 73 31.46 0.94 1.18
N LEU A 74 31.05 1.87 2.03
CA LEU A 74 29.66 2.11 2.39
C LEU A 74 28.82 2.48 1.16
N TRP A 75 29.36 3.31 0.27
CA TRP A 75 28.65 3.77 -0.93
C TRP A 75 28.33 2.64 -1.90
N THR A 76 29.27 1.72 -2.10
CA THR A 76 29.07 0.53 -2.96
C THR A 76 27.98 -0.38 -2.39
N ARG A 77 27.95 -0.60 -1.06
CA ARG A 77 26.90 -1.40 -0.42
C ARG A 77 25.51 -0.79 -0.60
N VAL A 78 25.40 0.51 -0.31
CA VAL A 78 24.13 1.24 -0.45
C VAL A 78 23.67 1.21 -1.91
N GLY A 79 24.59 1.39 -2.87
CA GLY A 79 24.28 1.30 -4.30
C GLY A 79 23.73 -0.06 -4.73
N ILE A 80 24.34 -1.16 -4.28
CA ILE A 80 23.90 -2.52 -4.59
C ILE A 80 22.54 -2.81 -3.96
N ILE A 81 22.34 -2.44 -2.69
CA ILE A 81 21.05 -2.61 -1.99
C ILE A 81 19.96 -1.82 -2.71
N ALA A 82 20.23 -0.56 -3.06
CA ALA A 82 19.29 0.28 -3.79
C ALA A 82 18.94 -0.34 -5.15
N ALA A 83 19.92 -0.84 -5.89
CA ALA A 83 19.70 -1.50 -7.18
C ALA A 83 18.80 -2.75 -7.06
N LEU A 84 19.03 -3.60 -6.05
CA LEU A 84 18.20 -4.77 -5.78
C LEU A 84 16.76 -4.37 -5.39
N ILE A 85 16.60 -3.35 -4.56
CA ILE A 85 15.27 -2.83 -4.19
C ILE A 85 14.53 -2.31 -5.43
N VAL A 86 15.21 -1.51 -6.27
CA VAL A 86 14.62 -0.99 -7.51
C VAL A 86 14.21 -2.13 -8.44
N LEU A 87 15.06 -3.16 -8.58
CA LEU A 87 14.76 -4.33 -9.40
C LEU A 87 13.54 -5.10 -8.87
N ALA A 88 13.44 -5.31 -7.55
CA ALA A 88 12.27 -5.92 -6.93
C ALA A 88 10.99 -5.12 -7.20
N ILE A 89 11.05 -3.79 -7.08
CA ILE A 89 9.91 -2.90 -7.38
C ILE A 89 9.49 -3.03 -8.85
N ILE A 90 10.44 -3.06 -9.79
CA ILE A 90 10.15 -3.22 -11.23
C ILE A 90 9.47 -4.56 -11.49
N CYS A 91 9.98 -5.66 -10.92
CA CYS A 91 9.38 -6.99 -11.08
C CYS A 91 7.94 -7.05 -10.53
N LEU A 92 7.70 -6.46 -9.37
CA LEU A 92 6.36 -6.36 -8.79
C LEU A 92 5.45 -5.46 -9.63
N ALA A 93 5.95 -4.35 -10.16
CA ALA A 93 5.17 -3.44 -11.01
C ALA A 93 4.80 -4.02 -12.37
N LEU A 94 5.58 -4.97 -12.90
CA LEU A 94 5.31 -5.69 -14.15
C LEU A 94 4.31 -6.84 -13.96
N THR A 95 4.13 -7.32 -12.73
CA THR A 95 3.19 -8.38 -12.37
C THR A 95 1.74 -7.93 -12.59
N ASN A 96 0.85 -8.85 -12.95
CA ASN A 96 -0.57 -8.57 -13.19
C ASN A 96 -1.27 -7.94 -11.96
N GLN A 97 -0.88 -8.35 -10.76
CA GLN A 97 -1.30 -7.76 -9.49
C GLN A 97 -0.80 -6.30 -9.33
N GLY A 98 0.43 -6.01 -9.77
CA GLY A 98 1.01 -4.66 -9.76
C GLY A 98 0.30 -3.69 -10.72
N ARG A 99 -0.17 -4.17 -11.88
CA ARG A 99 -1.00 -3.37 -12.79
C ARG A 99 -2.36 -3.04 -12.21
N SER A 100 -2.99 -4.01 -11.54
CA SER A 100 -4.27 -3.83 -10.84
C SER A 100 -4.13 -2.80 -9.70
N PHE A 101 -3.03 -2.86 -8.95
CA PHE A 101 -2.72 -1.88 -7.91
C PHE A 101 -2.58 -0.45 -8.44
N LYS A 102 -1.99 -0.25 -9.63
CA LYS A 102 -1.90 1.08 -10.26
C LYS A 102 -3.27 1.68 -10.59
N ILE A 103 -4.23 0.83 -11.00
CA ILE A 103 -5.62 1.26 -11.26
C ILE A 103 -6.26 1.70 -9.94
N LEU A 104 -6.13 0.89 -8.88
CA LEU A 104 -6.65 1.23 -7.55
C LEU A 104 -6.04 2.53 -6.98
N LEU A 105 -4.74 2.77 -7.18
CA LEU A 105 -4.10 4.03 -6.78
C LEU A 105 -4.67 5.24 -7.53
N LYS A 106 -4.99 5.08 -8.81
CA LYS A 106 -5.60 6.14 -9.62
C LYS A 106 -7.01 6.45 -9.12
N ASP A 107 -7.80 5.42 -8.82
CA ASP A 107 -9.15 5.56 -8.29
C ASP A 107 -9.12 6.17 -6.87
N ALA A 108 -8.20 5.72 -6.02
CA ALA A 108 -7.95 6.30 -4.69
C ALA A 108 -7.56 7.78 -4.76
N SER A 109 -6.78 8.19 -5.77
CA SER A 109 -6.41 9.60 -5.97
C SER A 109 -7.60 10.48 -6.35
N ILE A 110 -8.58 9.93 -7.07
CA ILE A 110 -9.83 10.64 -7.41
C ILE A 110 -10.70 10.79 -6.16
N GLU A 111 -10.79 9.76 -5.34
CA GLU A 111 -11.54 9.80 -4.08
C GLU A 111 -10.86 10.71 -3.04
N LEU A 112 -9.53 10.73 -3.00
CA LEU A 112 -8.76 11.61 -2.12
C LEU A 112 -9.04 13.09 -2.39
N ARG A 113 -9.37 13.46 -3.63
CA ARG A 113 -9.78 14.83 -3.98
C ARG A 113 -11.15 15.20 -3.42
N ARG A 114 -11.98 14.22 -3.06
CA ARG A 114 -13.27 14.42 -2.39
C ARG A 114 -13.13 14.55 -0.88
N VAL A 115 -11.96 14.21 -0.33
CA VAL A 115 -11.64 14.46 1.07
C VAL A 115 -11.41 15.96 1.23
N THR A 116 -12.43 16.65 1.71
CA THR A 116 -12.32 18.02 2.17
C THR A 116 -11.45 18.02 3.40
N TRP A 117 -10.15 18.25 3.22
CA TRP A 117 -9.23 18.35 4.35
C TRP A 117 -9.68 19.48 5.27
N PRO A 118 -9.62 19.26 6.61
CA PRO A 118 -9.99 20.25 7.59
C PRO A 118 -9.17 21.52 7.37
N SER A 119 -9.80 22.67 7.65
CA SER A 119 -9.12 23.96 7.49
C SER A 119 -7.86 24.00 8.38
N LYS A 120 -6.86 24.79 7.98
CA LYS A 120 -5.61 24.93 8.77
C LYS A 120 -5.90 25.40 10.20
N ASN A 121 -6.95 26.18 10.37
CA ASN A 121 -7.37 26.70 11.67
C ASN A 121 -7.90 25.59 12.59
N GLU A 122 -8.71 24.67 12.07
CA GLU A 122 -9.18 23.50 12.83
C GLU A 122 -8.02 22.58 13.20
N THR A 123 -7.11 22.32 12.25
CA THR A 123 -5.94 21.47 12.47
C THR A 123 -5.05 22.03 13.59
N ILE A 124 -4.79 23.34 13.57
CA ILE A 124 -3.97 24.01 14.58
C ILE A 124 -4.68 24.03 15.93
N GLN A 125 -6.00 24.23 15.97
CA GLN A 125 -6.79 24.23 17.19
C GLN A 125 -6.60 22.91 17.98
N TYR A 126 -6.76 21.78 17.30
CA TYR A 126 -6.59 20.47 17.93
C TYR A 126 -5.11 20.14 18.23
N THR A 127 -4.18 20.59 17.37
CA THR A 127 -2.73 20.37 17.59
C THR A 127 -2.23 21.10 18.84
N TRP A 128 -2.64 22.35 19.04
CA TRP A 128 -2.26 23.12 20.23
C TRP A 128 -2.87 22.54 21.50
N GLN A 129 -4.13 22.10 21.45
CA GLN A 129 -4.77 21.40 22.57
C GLN A 129 -3.99 20.14 22.96
N SER A 130 -3.59 19.32 22.00
CA SER A 130 -2.79 18.11 22.24
C SER A 130 -1.39 18.46 22.80
N LEU A 131 -0.71 19.46 22.23
CA LEU A 131 0.59 19.94 22.72
C LEU A 131 0.53 20.39 24.19
N LEU A 132 -0.55 21.08 24.57
CA LEU A 132 -0.76 21.50 25.96
C LEU A 132 -0.92 20.29 26.88
N VAL A 133 -1.73 19.30 26.49
CA VAL A 133 -1.93 18.07 27.29
C VAL A 133 -0.63 17.28 27.43
N ILE A 134 0.09 17.06 26.34
CA ILE A 134 1.37 16.34 26.36
C ILE A 134 2.42 17.13 27.16
N GLY A 135 2.42 18.46 27.08
CA GLY A 135 3.27 19.33 27.88
C GLY A 135 3.03 19.18 29.38
N ILE A 136 1.76 19.15 29.82
CA ILE A 136 1.42 18.91 31.23
C ILE A 136 1.92 17.53 31.68
N VAL A 137 1.67 16.49 30.90
CA VAL A 137 2.13 15.13 31.22
C VAL A 137 3.65 15.07 31.30
N ALA A 138 4.37 15.70 30.36
CA ALA A 138 5.82 15.76 30.37
C ALA A 138 6.37 16.47 31.63
N VAL A 139 5.74 17.55 32.07
CA VAL A 139 6.11 18.25 33.31
C VAL A 139 5.86 17.38 34.54
N ILE A 140 4.72 16.67 34.60
CA ILE A 140 4.42 15.76 35.71
C ILE A 140 5.44 14.63 35.77
N VAL A 141 5.71 13.97 34.63
CA VAL A 141 6.71 12.89 34.55
C VAL A 141 8.07 13.41 34.96
N TRP A 142 8.49 14.57 34.45
CA TRP A 142 9.76 15.20 34.85
C TRP A 142 9.82 15.45 36.37
N LEU A 143 8.77 15.97 36.99
CA LEU A 143 8.74 16.16 38.45
C LEU A 143 8.85 14.84 39.20
N LEU A 144 8.15 13.80 38.75
CA LEU A 144 8.21 12.47 39.35
C LEU A 144 9.59 11.83 39.19
N ASP A 145 10.23 11.97 38.03
CA ASP A 145 11.61 11.50 37.80
C ASP A 145 12.59 12.16 38.78
N ASN A 146 12.46 13.47 39.00
CA ASN A 146 13.28 14.20 39.98
C ASN A 146 12.97 13.73 41.42
N LEU A 147 11.70 13.53 41.75
CA LEU A 147 11.27 13.05 43.07
C LEU A 147 11.81 11.65 43.36
N PHE A 148 11.72 10.73 42.40
CA PHE A 148 12.26 9.37 42.54
C PHE A 148 13.78 9.37 42.62
N ASN A 149 14.47 10.20 41.83
CA ASN A 149 15.91 10.33 41.93
C ASN A 149 16.34 10.83 43.33
N TRP A 150 15.62 11.80 43.89
CA TRP A 150 15.87 12.27 45.26
C TRP A 150 15.59 11.19 46.30
N LEU A 151 14.47 10.47 46.20
CA LEU A 151 14.12 9.37 47.11
C LEU A 151 15.15 8.25 47.06
N VAL A 152 15.54 7.78 45.88
CA VAL A 152 16.56 6.73 45.72
C VAL A 152 17.91 7.21 46.28
N GLY A 153 18.27 8.47 46.09
CA GLY A 153 19.47 9.06 46.68
C GLY A 153 19.51 8.98 48.22
N ILE A 154 18.36 9.01 48.89
CA ILE A 154 18.27 8.82 50.35
C ILE A 154 18.43 7.35 50.76
N PHE A 155 18.01 6.41 49.91
CA PHE A 155 18.09 4.98 50.23
C PHE A 155 19.45 4.34 49.89
N ILE A 156 20.13 4.84 48.84
CA ILE A 156 21.39 4.31 48.33
C ILE A 156 22.61 5.10 48.82
N GLY A 157 22.43 6.36 49.23
CA GLY A 157 23.40 7.12 50.01
C GLY A 157 23.31 6.81 51.49
#